data_AF-A0A2P5EM81-F1
#
_entry.id   AF-A0A2P5EM81-F1
#
_cell.length_a   1.000
_cell.length_b   1.000
_cell.length_c   1.000
_cell.angle_alpha   90.00
_cell.angle_beta   90.00
_cell.angle_gamma   90.00
#
_symmetry.space_group_name_H-M   'P 1'
#
loop_
_entity.id
_entity.type
_entity.pdbx_description
1 polymer ?
#
loop_
_entity_poly.entity_id
_entity_poly.type
_entity_poly.pdbx_seq_one_letter_code
_entity_poly.pdbx_strand_id
1 'polypeptide(L)'
;MYQMPYQPCDSYGYCGANGICGVSKDPSCDCLEGFSPSSKQEWELLNWAKGCKRKVPLDCRKGEGFLKVVGVKLPDLVDFWFDNNMSLKECREECLKNCSCIAYANMDIRRGGSGCLMWFGDLIDIKEIDVKGSEQDIYIRLSASEISKCS
;
A
#
# COMPACT_ATOMS: atom_id res chain seq x y z
N MET A 1 -27.80 10.77 -21.13
CA MET A 1 -26.41 10.32 -20.91
C MET A 1 -26.14 10.42 -19.42
N TYR A 2 -25.84 9.32 -18.73
CA TYR A 2 -25.44 9.35 -17.33
C TYR A 2 -23.95 9.74 -17.29
N GLN A 3 -23.63 10.87 -16.69
CA GLN A 3 -22.26 11.33 -16.50
C GLN A 3 -21.89 10.98 -15.06
N MET A 4 -21.01 10.00 -14.87
CA MET A 4 -20.45 9.72 -13.54
C MET A 4 -19.59 10.93 -13.15
N PRO A 5 -19.74 11.47 -11.93
CA PRO A 5 -18.87 12.55 -11.45
C PRO A 5 -17.41 12.09 -11.52
N TYR A 6 -16.52 12.94 -12.03
CA TYR A 6 -15.08 12.66 -11.98
C TYR A 6 -14.67 12.51 -10.51
N GLN A 7 -14.12 11.34 -10.18
CA GLN A 7 -13.54 11.07 -8.87
C GLN A 7 -12.01 11.08 -9.06
N PRO A 8 -11.28 12.02 -8.43
CA PRO A 8 -9.83 12.12 -8.65
C PRO A 8 -9.08 10.81 -8.35
N CYS A 9 -9.52 10.04 -7.35
CA CYS A 9 -8.96 8.73 -7.00
C CYS A 9 -9.24 7.61 -8.01
N ASP A 10 -10.08 7.83 -9.03
CA ASP A 10 -10.26 6.87 -10.13
C ASP A 10 -9.25 7.10 -11.26
N SER A 11 -8.50 8.20 -11.23
CA SER A 11 -7.36 8.41 -12.10
C SER A 11 -6.18 7.54 -11.66
N TYR A 12 -5.64 6.76 -12.59
CA TYR A 12 -4.50 5.89 -12.34
C TYR A 12 -3.33 6.68 -11.74
N GLY A 13 -2.83 6.22 -10.60
CA GLY A 13 -1.63 6.79 -9.97
C GLY A 13 -1.80 8.24 -9.50
N TYR A 14 -3.03 8.69 -9.21
CA TYR A 14 -3.33 10.08 -8.82
C TYR A 14 -2.44 10.61 -7.67
N CYS A 15 -2.15 9.78 -6.66
CA CYS A 15 -1.31 10.16 -5.51
C CYS A 15 0.19 9.82 -5.67
N GLY A 16 0.59 9.35 -6.85
CA GLY A 16 1.97 8.89 -7.11
C GLY A 16 2.35 7.61 -6.37
N ALA A 17 3.63 7.25 -6.46
CA ALA A 17 4.21 6.08 -5.80
C ALA A 17 4.12 6.17 -4.26
N ASN A 18 3.78 5.06 -3.61
CA ASN A 18 3.65 4.91 -2.17
C ASN A 18 2.67 5.91 -1.50
N GLY A 19 1.78 6.49 -2.30
CA GLY A 19 0.66 7.31 -1.85
C GLY A 19 -0.65 6.52 -1.83
N ILE A 20 -1.60 6.97 -1.02
CA ILE A 20 -2.94 6.40 -0.90
C ILE A 20 -3.99 7.50 -1.13
N CYS A 21 -4.98 7.20 -1.97
CA CYS A 21 -6.06 8.12 -2.30
C CYS A 21 -7.33 7.86 -1.50
N GLY A 22 -7.85 8.87 -0.80
CA GLY A 22 -9.14 8.86 -0.13
C GLY A 22 -10.09 9.87 -0.74
N VAL A 23 -11.23 9.42 -1.26
CA VAL A 23 -12.24 10.30 -1.89
C VAL A 23 -12.87 11.24 -0.86
N SER A 24 -12.99 10.76 0.38
CA SER A 24 -13.59 11.49 1.50
C SER A 24 -12.58 12.37 2.27
N LYS A 25 -11.33 12.47 1.80
CA LYS A 25 -10.24 13.22 2.44
C LYS A 25 -9.93 14.55 1.75
N ASP A 26 -9.50 15.51 2.55
CA ASP A 26 -8.97 16.81 2.11
C ASP A 26 -7.64 17.11 2.83
N PRO A 27 -6.48 17.06 2.15
CA PRO A 27 -6.31 16.70 0.74
C PRO A 27 -6.62 15.22 0.46
N SER A 28 -6.95 14.87 -0.79
CA SER A 28 -7.36 13.49 -1.16
C SER A 28 -6.20 12.49 -1.17
N CYS A 29 -4.95 12.94 -1.10
CA CYS A 29 -3.76 12.09 -1.14
C CYS A 29 -2.94 12.21 0.14
N ASP A 30 -2.63 11.06 0.71
CA ASP A 30 -1.70 10.90 1.83
C ASP A 30 -0.54 9.98 1.44
N CYS A 31 0.58 10.10 2.14
CA CYS A 31 1.60 9.05 2.10
C CYS A 31 1.16 7.87 2.97
N LEU A 32 1.51 6.64 2.54
CA LEU A 32 1.41 5.48 3.42
C LEU A 32 2.20 5.73 4.71
N GLU A 33 1.73 5.18 5.83
CA GLU A 33 2.45 5.31 7.10
C GLU A 33 3.87 4.72 7.00
N GLY A 34 4.85 5.39 7.62
CA GLY A 34 6.27 5.11 7.40
C GLY A 34 6.87 5.75 6.14
N PHE A 35 6.10 6.50 5.36
CA PHE A 35 6.56 7.27 4.19
C PHE A 35 6.32 8.77 4.38
N SER A 36 7.11 9.58 3.67
CA SER A 36 6.99 11.03 3.64
C SER A 36 7.04 11.54 2.19
N PRO A 37 6.47 12.72 1.89
CA PRO A 37 6.49 13.26 0.55
C PRO A 37 7.90 13.32 -0.03
N SER A 38 8.06 12.87 -1.27
CA SER A 38 9.34 12.95 -1.97
C SER A 38 9.80 14.40 -2.14
N SER A 39 8.85 15.31 -2.39
CA SER A 39 9.01 16.77 -2.45
C SER A 39 7.96 17.46 -1.58
N LYS A 40 8.38 18.04 -0.45
CA LYS A 40 7.48 18.77 0.45
C LYS A 40 6.84 19.98 -0.22
N GLN A 41 7.60 20.70 -1.04
CA GLN A 41 7.14 21.90 -1.76
C GLN A 41 6.01 21.58 -2.75
N GLU A 42 6.14 20.49 -3.50
CA GLU A 42 5.08 20.07 -4.43
C GLU A 42 3.85 19.55 -3.67
N TRP A 43 4.07 18.83 -2.57
CA TRP A 43 2.98 18.32 -1.72
C TRP A 43 2.13 19.44 -1.12
N GLU A 44 2.75 20.53 -0.66
CA GLU A 44 2.08 21.73 -0.16
C GLU A 44 1.28 22.47 -1.25
N LEU A 45 1.65 22.28 -2.51
CA LEU A 45 0.95 22.81 -3.69
C LEU A 45 -0.05 21.81 -4.29
N LEU A 46 -0.39 20.74 -3.56
CA LEU A 46 -1.30 19.67 -3.99
C LEU A 46 -0.84 18.97 -5.29
N ASN A 47 0.47 18.91 -5.51
CA ASN A 47 1.08 18.14 -6.58
C ASN A 47 1.75 16.88 -6.00
N TRP A 48 1.10 15.74 -6.19
CA TRP A 48 1.53 14.44 -5.66
C TRP A 48 2.32 13.60 -6.67
N ALA A 49 2.68 14.14 -7.84
CA ALA A 49 3.27 13.37 -8.95
C ALA A 49 4.58 12.65 -8.56
N LYS A 50 5.37 13.22 -7.64
CA LYS A 50 6.60 12.59 -7.13
C LYS A 50 6.38 11.52 -6.06
N GLY A 51 5.13 11.33 -5.63
CA GLY A 51 4.74 10.38 -4.61
C GLY A 51 5.49 10.56 -3.28
N CYS A 52 5.68 9.43 -2.61
CA CYS A 52 6.25 9.33 -1.28
C CYS A 52 7.45 8.39 -1.26
N LYS A 53 8.40 8.71 -0.38
CA LYS A 53 9.60 7.90 -0.10
C LYS A 53 9.58 7.44 1.34
N ARG A 54 10.21 6.29 1.61
CA ARG A 54 10.34 5.76 2.98
C ARG A 54 11.00 6.78 3.89
N LYS A 55 10.43 6.97 5.10
CA LYS A 55 11.05 7.79 6.16
C LYS A 55 12.37 7.15 6.63
N VAL A 56 12.36 5.81 6.74
CA VAL A 56 13.52 5.01 7.15
C VAL A 56 13.73 3.89 6.11
N PRO A 57 14.94 3.74 5.54
CA PRO A 57 15.24 2.64 4.63
C PRO A 57 15.03 1.27 5.29
N LEU A 58 14.64 0.29 4.49
CA LEU A 58 14.71 -1.11 4.90
C LEU A 58 16.18 -1.54 4.91
N ASP A 59 16.56 -2.29 5.92
CA ASP A 59 17.91 -2.82 6.07
C ASP A 59 17.93 -4.36 6.06
N CYS A 60 16.76 -4.99 5.88
CA CYS A 60 16.56 -6.42 5.91
C CYS A 60 17.11 -7.09 7.19
N ARG A 61 17.18 -6.33 8.29
CA ARG A 61 17.66 -6.84 9.59
C ARG A 61 16.52 -7.39 10.43
N LYS A 62 16.89 -8.05 11.52
CA LYS A 62 15.94 -8.52 12.53
C LYS A 62 15.18 -7.32 13.12
N GLY A 63 13.85 -7.44 13.17
CA GLY A 63 12.96 -6.45 13.77
C GLY A 63 12.08 -5.71 12.76
N GLU A 64 12.34 -5.84 11.45
CA GLU A 64 11.37 -5.45 10.44
C GLU A 64 10.06 -6.24 10.59
N GLY A 65 9.01 -5.69 10.01
CA GLY A 65 7.68 -6.27 10.08
C GLY A 65 6.74 -5.46 9.22
N PHE A 66 5.44 -5.53 9.53
CA PHE A 66 4.42 -5.00 8.65
C PHE A 66 3.36 -4.23 9.39
N LEU A 67 2.96 -3.11 8.80
CA LEU A 67 1.78 -2.39 9.17
C LEU A 67 0.62 -2.83 8.29
N LYS A 68 -0.52 -3.14 8.91
CA LYS A 68 -1.74 -3.48 8.20
C LYS A 68 -2.47 -2.21 7.80
N VAL A 69 -2.67 -1.99 6.51
CA VAL A 69 -3.56 -0.96 5.96
C VAL A 69 -4.84 -1.66 5.55
N VAL A 70 -5.94 -1.27 6.21
CA VAL A 70 -7.25 -1.88 6.01
C VAL A 70 -8.01 -1.15 4.92
N GLY A 71 -8.92 -1.84 4.25
CA GLY A 71 -9.95 -1.12 3.53
C GLY A 71 -9.53 -0.59 2.16
N VAL A 72 -8.63 -1.26 1.43
CA VAL A 72 -8.03 -0.67 0.20
C VAL A 72 -8.32 -1.45 -1.07
N LYS A 73 -8.28 -0.72 -2.19
CA LYS A 73 -7.93 -1.27 -3.50
C LYS A 73 -6.44 -1.58 -3.46
N LEU A 74 -6.09 -2.84 -3.75
CA LEU A 74 -4.68 -3.24 -3.81
C LEU A 74 -3.94 -2.46 -4.91
N PRO A 75 -2.64 -2.19 -4.72
CA PRO A 75 -1.82 -1.53 -5.72
C PRO A 75 -1.73 -2.33 -7.02
N ASP A 76 -1.34 -1.64 -8.07
CA ASP A 76 -1.11 -2.24 -9.38
C ASP A 76 -0.09 -3.39 -9.33
N LEU A 77 -0.26 -4.36 -10.24
CA LEU A 77 0.53 -5.59 -10.30
C LEU A 77 1.69 -5.42 -11.29
N VAL A 78 2.56 -4.43 -11.03
CA VAL A 78 3.71 -4.12 -11.89
C VAL A 78 4.93 -5.00 -11.56
N ASP A 79 5.34 -5.00 -10.29
CA ASP A 79 6.47 -5.79 -9.81
C ASP A 79 6.01 -6.65 -8.63
N PHE A 80 5.45 -7.82 -8.97
CA PHE A 80 4.72 -8.66 -8.04
C PHE A 80 4.98 -10.15 -8.25
N TRP A 81 4.69 -10.93 -7.22
CA TRP A 81 4.67 -12.39 -7.26
C TRP A 81 3.43 -12.90 -6.53
N PHE A 82 2.97 -14.08 -6.90
CA PHE A 82 1.78 -14.66 -6.29
C PHE A 82 1.85 -16.18 -6.12
N ASP A 83 1.08 -16.68 -5.15
CA ASP A 83 0.83 -18.11 -4.93
C ASP A 83 -0.59 -18.31 -4.39
N ASN A 84 -1.35 -19.20 -5.02
CA ASN A 84 -2.75 -19.45 -4.65
C ASN A 84 -2.92 -20.33 -3.40
N ASN A 85 -1.91 -21.14 -3.09
CA ASN A 85 -1.97 -22.14 -2.03
C ASN A 85 -1.39 -21.64 -0.71
N MET A 86 -0.60 -20.58 -0.77
CA MET A 86 0.07 -19.99 0.38
C MET A 86 -0.94 -19.28 1.29
N SER A 87 -0.84 -19.55 2.59
CA SER A 87 -1.59 -18.83 3.61
C SER A 87 -1.03 -17.42 3.84
N LEU A 88 -1.83 -16.53 4.40
CA LEU A 88 -1.38 -15.17 4.75
C LEU A 88 -0.18 -15.16 5.71
N LYS A 89 -0.08 -16.17 6.59
CA LYS A 89 1.04 -16.32 7.52
C LYS A 89 2.32 -16.71 6.78
N GLU A 90 2.24 -17.70 5.88
CA GLU A 90 3.38 -18.09 5.05
C GLU A 90 3.81 -16.93 4.14
N CYS A 91 2.85 -16.18 3.59
CA CYS A 91 3.10 -14.99 2.78
C CYS A 91 3.92 -13.94 3.54
N ARG A 92 3.60 -13.70 4.82
CA ARG A 92 4.38 -12.84 5.71
C ARG A 92 5.81 -13.36 5.89
N GLU A 93 5.97 -14.65 6.14
CA GLU A 93 7.28 -15.26 6.39
C GLU A 93 8.16 -15.26 5.14
N GLU A 94 7.60 -15.55 3.97
CA GLU A 94 8.31 -15.49 2.68
C GLU A 94 8.70 -14.05 2.31
N CYS A 95 7.80 -13.08 2.52
CA CYS A 95 8.12 -11.68 2.33
C CYS A 95 9.28 -11.23 3.22
N LEU A 96 9.32 -11.64 4.50
CA LEU A 96 10.44 -11.29 5.39
C LEU A 96 11.78 -11.88 4.94
N LYS A 97 11.77 -13.10 4.37
CA LYS A 97 12.98 -13.76 3.83
C LYS A 97 13.51 -13.05 2.58
N ASN A 98 12.63 -12.45 1.79
CA ASN A 98 13.00 -11.73 0.58
C ASN A 98 13.22 -10.23 0.88
N CYS A 99 14.47 -9.77 0.90
CA CYS A 99 14.80 -8.37 1.21
C CYS A 99 14.21 -7.34 0.22
N SER A 100 13.84 -7.76 -0.99
CA SER A 100 13.17 -6.88 -1.95
C SER A 100 11.66 -6.79 -1.72
N CYS A 101 11.06 -7.70 -0.94
CA CYS A 101 9.62 -7.67 -0.71
C CYS A 101 9.27 -6.46 0.17
N ILE A 102 8.37 -5.61 -0.31
CA ILE A 102 7.97 -4.38 0.37
C ILE A 102 6.52 -4.38 0.87
N ALA A 103 5.67 -5.28 0.39
CA ALA A 103 4.31 -5.46 0.85
C ALA A 103 3.76 -6.84 0.50
N TYR A 104 2.72 -7.28 1.21
CA TYR A 104 1.96 -8.46 0.85
C TYR A 104 0.46 -8.34 1.16
N ALA A 105 -0.37 -9.20 0.56
CA ALA A 105 -1.81 -9.26 0.80
C ALA A 105 -2.36 -10.66 0.48
N ASN A 106 -3.61 -10.93 0.89
CA ASN A 106 -4.36 -12.06 0.34
C ASN A 106 -4.75 -11.78 -1.11
N MET A 107 -4.74 -12.80 -1.96
CA MET A 107 -5.24 -12.66 -3.33
C MET A 107 -6.76 -12.69 -3.40
N ASP A 108 -7.38 -13.67 -2.73
CA ASP A 108 -8.83 -13.81 -2.65
C ASP A 108 -9.28 -13.56 -1.20
N ILE A 109 -10.22 -12.63 -1.01
CA ILE A 109 -10.80 -12.32 0.31
C ILE A 109 -11.96 -13.25 0.69
N ARG A 110 -12.45 -14.09 -0.23
CA ARG A 110 -13.52 -15.04 0.05
C ARG A 110 -13.08 -16.04 1.13
N ARG A 111 -14.05 -16.54 1.90
CA ARG A 111 -13.87 -17.62 2.90
C ARG A 111 -12.76 -17.36 3.93
N GLY A 112 -12.53 -16.10 4.30
CA GLY A 112 -11.53 -15.73 5.31
C GLY A 112 -10.13 -15.42 4.77
N GLY A 113 -9.98 -15.33 3.44
CA GLY A 113 -8.72 -14.97 2.81
C GLY A 113 -7.91 -16.18 2.37
N SER A 114 -7.41 -16.18 1.13
CA SER A 114 -6.52 -17.20 0.61
C SER A 114 -5.57 -16.65 -0.46
N GLY A 115 -4.47 -17.37 -0.66
CA GLY A 115 -3.40 -16.98 -1.56
C GLY A 115 -2.54 -15.84 -1.01
N CYS A 116 -1.44 -15.61 -1.70
CA CYS A 116 -0.43 -14.62 -1.38
C CYS A 116 -0.20 -13.76 -2.62
N LEU A 117 -0.19 -12.45 -2.41
CA LEU A 117 0.36 -11.45 -3.32
C LEU A 117 1.52 -10.76 -2.61
N MET A 118 2.66 -10.62 -3.27
CA MET A 118 3.82 -9.86 -2.79
C MET A 118 4.23 -8.82 -3.82
N TRP A 119 4.66 -7.65 -3.36
CA TRP A 119 5.19 -6.56 -4.19
C TRP A 119 6.66 -6.31 -3.88
N PHE A 120 7.44 -5.94 -4.90
CA PHE A 120 8.88 -5.71 -4.79
C PHE A 120 9.34 -4.29 -5.22
N GLY A 121 8.48 -3.54 -5.90
CA GLY A 121 8.71 -2.16 -6.33
C GLY A 121 7.82 -1.15 -5.61
N ASP A 122 7.80 0.09 -6.09
CA ASP A 122 6.89 1.11 -5.56
C ASP A 122 5.42 0.70 -5.67
N LEU A 123 4.63 1.00 -4.64
CA LEU A 123 3.19 0.72 -4.64
C LEU A 123 2.44 1.85 -5.32
N ILE A 124 1.73 1.55 -6.40
CA ILE A 124 1.05 2.57 -7.21
C ILE A 124 -0.44 2.25 -7.24
N ASP A 125 -1.26 3.30 -7.31
CA ASP A 125 -2.71 3.19 -7.53
C ASP A 125 -3.52 2.59 -6.35
N ILE A 126 -3.04 2.82 -5.12
CA ILE A 126 -3.76 2.46 -3.90
C ILE A 126 -4.88 3.49 -3.64
N LYS A 127 -6.07 2.98 -3.33
CA LYS A 127 -7.25 3.78 -3.00
C LYS A 127 -7.95 3.23 -1.75
N GLU A 128 -8.41 4.09 -0.87
CA GLU A 128 -9.32 3.75 0.22
C GLU A 128 -10.70 3.39 -0.36
N ILE A 129 -11.25 2.26 0.06
CA ILE A 129 -12.57 1.80 -0.33
C ILE A 129 -13.52 2.07 0.83
N ASP A 130 -14.44 3.01 0.61
CA ASP A 130 -15.48 3.36 1.58
C ASP A 130 -16.66 2.36 1.57
N VAL A 131 -16.66 1.39 0.64
CA VAL A 131 -17.75 0.44 0.43
C VAL A 131 -17.47 -0.91 1.09
N LYS A 132 -18.24 -1.21 2.13
CA LYS A 132 -18.22 -2.49 2.87
C LYS A 132 -18.39 -3.71 1.97
N GLY A 133 -17.46 -4.66 2.10
CA GLY A 133 -17.49 -5.99 1.48
C GLY A 133 -16.66 -6.14 0.20
N SER A 134 -16.00 -5.08 -0.26
CA SER A 134 -15.10 -5.12 -1.44
C SER A 134 -13.65 -4.78 -1.09
N GLU A 135 -13.37 -4.57 0.19
CA GLU A 135 -12.06 -4.12 0.63
C GLU A 135 -11.07 -5.26 0.79
N GLN A 136 -9.80 -4.97 0.52
CA GLN A 136 -8.70 -5.87 0.85
C GLN A 136 -7.77 -5.17 1.84
N ASP A 137 -7.09 -5.99 2.64
CA ASP A 137 -6.06 -5.52 3.54
C ASP A 137 -4.70 -5.73 2.88
N ILE A 138 -3.83 -4.72 2.94
CA ILE A 138 -2.43 -4.82 2.52
C ILE A 138 -1.51 -4.65 3.73
N TYR A 139 -0.42 -5.40 3.75
CA TYR A 139 0.57 -5.40 4.81
C TYR A 139 1.85 -4.77 4.26
N ILE A 140 2.15 -3.55 4.67
CA ILE A 140 3.28 -2.76 4.18
C ILE A 140 4.49 -3.00 5.05
N ARG A 141 5.62 -3.40 4.46
CA ARG A 141 6.86 -3.66 5.19
C ARG A 141 7.48 -2.37 5.66
N LEU A 142 7.83 -2.31 6.94
CA LEU A 142 8.45 -1.16 7.58
C LEU A 142 9.70 -1.58 8.36
N SER A 143 10.58 -0.61 8.60
CA SER A 143 11.73 -0.82 9.47
C SER A 143 11.29 -1.01 10.92
N ALA A 144 12.12 -1.66 11.73
CA ALA A 144 11.84 -1.89 13.15
C ALA A 144 11.47 -0.61 13.92
N SER A 145 12.16 0.49 13.61
CA SER A 145 11.94 1.79 14.27
C SER A 145 10.61 2.44 13.94
N GLU A 146 10.08 2.20 12.74
CA GLU A 146 8.77 2.73 12.34
C GLU A 146 7.63 1.89 12.93
N ILE A 147 7.82 0.57 13.06
CA ILE A 147 6.85 -0.33 13.67
C ILE A 147 6.67 -0.03 15.16
N SER A 148 7.77 0.21 15.88
CA SER A 148 7.71 0.56 17.31
C SER A 148 7.02 1.88 17.62
N LYS A 149 6.81 2.74 16.61
CA LYS A 149 6.05 3.99 16.78
C LYS A 149 4.55 3.80 16.62
N CYS A 150 4.12 2.69 16.02
CA CYS A 150 2.72 2.37 15.74
C CYS A 150 2.10 1.42 16.78
N SER A 151 2.87 1.00 17.79
CA SER A 151 2.49 0.06 18.86
C SER A 151 2.16 0.75 20.17
#